data_AF-A0A1R2CPC9-F1
#
_entry.id   AF-A0A1R2CPC9-F1
#
_cell.length_a   1.000
_cell.length_b   1.000
_cell.length_c   1.000
_cell.angle_alpha   90.00
_cell.angle_beta   90.00
_cell.angle_gamma   90.00
#
_symmetry.space_group_name_H-M   'P 1'
#
loop_
_entity.id
_entity.type
_entity.pdbx_description
1 polymer ?
#
loop_
_entity_poly.entity_id
_entity_poly.type
_entity_poly.pdbx_seq_one_letter_code
_entity_poly.pdbx_strand_id
1 'polypeptide(L)'
;MSDFPIVSVTEGSEQDLEIKLSAYKKSLIAYKDASGNTVLHTSLQNEKMGFIKILIENEKNYSTPNEITNWVNEVNQDGYSVLHLSVSKGILTLVRLLIQYGASTDIKTPMGLDVVHLAAQGDFPQLIAYFVEIGLNLESIDSRGLTPLHWASYMGAYHSALVLCSCRVSRNTKDLEGHTPLHLAVVGNNLRCVKLLVIKGAIKDIKDSQGKTPMDHAVINRHKNIIDSLKNNTFLEIMGFKPNITPFATSLWPFVILMGILISSFIIVGIFCATCNLYTDNREGSYLFAITSTIVVCLMIYIVNSDPGFLQKKPNTKLTELYYNHKPGEICPDCGIVKVLRSRHCHQCHRCVKKFDHHCQWMNNCIGAKNLGIFYGFILTLWFNIIIGIWLCCSVLASAKDDNDGDDIPLITSKVIGGISIFIELFMFFPVSYLLWTHTKNFISGLTTNERMSAGSKASKNTKGCLGNCGDMCCNSSKDEEDAIAGRFDSTSSENFLEVSLQETK
;
A
#
# COMPACT_ATOMS: atom_id res chain seq x y z
N MET A 1 9.83 7.13 -60.26
CA MET A 1 9.05 6.62 -59.11
C MET A 1 10.06 6.38 -58.00
N SER A 2 10.32 7.38 -57.17
CA SER A 2 11.25 7.24 -56.05
C SER A 2 10.49 6.64 -54.88
N ASP A 3 10.87 5.44 -54.49
CA ASP A 3 10.38 4.78 -53.27
C ASP A 3 10.47 5.75 -52.10
N PHE A 4 9.36 5.94 -51.38
CA PHE A 4 9.41 6.60 -50.08
C PHE A 4 10.09 5.62 -49.14
N PRO A 5 11.34 5.89 -48.70
CA PRO A 5 12.04 4.91 -47.90
C PRO A 5 11.39 4.97 -46.51
N ILE A 6 10.54 3.99 -46.21
CA ILE A 6 9.84 3.83 -44.93
C ILE A 6 10.82 4.03 -43.76
N VAL A 7 12.03 3.50 -43.92
CA VAL A 7 13.14 3.64 -42.97
C VAL A 7 13.50 5.11 -42.75
N SER A 8 13.72 5.89 -43.82
CA SER A 8 14.12 7.31 -43.74
C SER A 8 13.10 8.22 -43.07
N VAL A 9 11.83 7.82 -43.01
CA VAL A 9 10.71 8.62 -42.46
C VAL A 9 10.64 8.44 -40.96
N THR A 10 11.00 7.27 -40.48
CA THR A 10 11.06 6.94 -39.06
C THR A 10 12.39 7.33 -38.39
N GLU A 11 13.27 8.02 -39.12
CA GLU A 11 14.55 8.55 -38.64
C GLU A 11 14.51 10.07 -38.43
N GLY A 12 15.11 10.54 -37.33
CA GLY A 12 15.23 11.96 -36.99
C GLY A 12 14.38 12.42 -35.80
N SER A 13 14.17 13.73 -35.72
CA SER A 13 13.27 14.39 -34.75
C SER A 13 11.83 14.50 -35.28
N GLU A 14 10.88 14.83 -34.41
CA GLU A 14 9.48 15.06 -34.81
C GLU A 14 9.34 16.21 -35.83
N GLN A 15 10.18 17.23 -35.72
CA GLN A 15 10.23 18.35 -36.66
C GLN A 15 10.72 17.92 -38.04
N ASP A 16 11.74 17.05 -38.09
CA ASP A 16 12.25 16.51 -39.35
C ASP A 16 11.18 15.68 -40.07
N LEU A 17 10.40 14.91 -39.31
CA LEU A 17 9.28 14.16 -39.84
C LEU A 17 8.24 15.09 -40.46
N GLU A 18 7.82 16.15 -39.78
CA GLU A 18 6.85 17.11 -40.31
C GLU A 18 7.33 17.77 -41.60
N ILE A 19 8.61 18.14 -41.68
CA ILE A 19 9.23 18.69 -42.89
C ILE A 19 9.16 17.65 -44.02
N LYS A 20 9.56 16.40 -43.76
CA LYS A 20 9.52 15.31 -44.75
C LYS A 20 8.09 15.05 -45.25
N LEU A 21 7.11 15.01 -44.35
CA LEU A 21 5.70 14.82 -44.69
C LEU A 21 5.15 15.99 -45.53
N SER A 22 5.52 17.22 -45.20
CA SER A 22 5.11 18.42 -45.94
C SER A 22 5.65 18.44 -47.38
N ALA A 23 6.81 17.83 -47.62
CA ALA A 23 7.40 17.67 -48.94
C ALA A 23 6.77 16.53 -49.72
N TYR A 24 6.39 15.44 -49.05
CA TYR A 24 5.97 14.18 -49.67
C TYR A 24 4.50 14.15 -50.14
N LYS A 25 3.59 14.88 -49.48
CA LYS A 25 2.19 15.16 -49.87
C LYS A 25 1.37 13.98 -50.46
N LYS A 26 1.58 12.77 -49.97
CA LYS A 26 0.88 11.54 -50.44
C LYS A 26 0.51 10.67 -49.24
N SER A 27 -0.52 9.85 -49.43
CA SER A 27 -0.96 8.84 -48.44
C SER A 27 0.15 7.82 -48.15
N LEU A 28 0.25 7.43 -46.88
CA LEU A 28 1.23 6.50 -46.36
C LEU A 28 0.71 5.07 -46.17
N ILE A 29 -0.60 4.84 -46.34
CA ILE A 29 -1.28 3.57 -45.99
C ILE A 29 -0.74 2.39 -46.82
N ALA A 30 -0.37 2.64 -48.07
CA ALA A 30 0.10 1.59 -48.98
C ALA A 30 1.54 1.11 -48.71
N TYR A 31 2.30 1.83 -47.86
CA TYR A 31 3.72 1.56 -47.66
C TYR A 31 3.95 0.54 -46.55
N LYS A 32 4.53 -0.60 -46.93
CA LYS A 32 4.93 -1.68 -46.04
C LYS A 32 6.37 -2.08 -46.30
N ASP A 33 7.10 -2.42 -45.24
CA ASP A 33 8.45 -2.98 -45.37
C ASP A 33 8.41 -4.46 -45.80
N ALA A 34 9.59 -5.09 -45.94
CA ALA A 34 9.71 -6.49 -46.34
C ALA A 34 9.03 -7.48 -45.38
N SER A 35 8.87 -7.09 -44.10
CA SER A 35 8.21 -7.87 -43.05
C SER A 35 6.71 -7.53 -42.93
N GLY A 36 6.17 -6.74 -43.86
CA GLY A 36 4.78 -6.30 -43.84
C GLY A 36 4.45 -5.26 -42.76
N ASN A 37 5.45 -4.66 -42.11
CA ASN A 37 5.24 -3.58 -41.15
C ASN A 37 4.81 -2.32 -41.90
N THR A 38 3.71 -1.71 -41.46
CA THR A 38 3.34 -0.36 -41.88
C THR A 38 4.31 0.67 -41.29
N VAL A 39 4.29 1.90 -41.79
CA VAL A 39 5.07 3.02 -41.23
C VAL A 39 4.82 3.21 -39.72
N LEU A 40 3.61 2.90 -39.24
CA LEU A 40 3.29 2.91 -37.81
C LEU A 40 4.05 1.84 -37.03
N HIS A 41 4.11 0.60 -37.54
CA HIS A 41 4.87 -0.48 -36.91
C HIS A 41 6.36 -0.15 -36.84
N THR A 42 6.95 0.33 -37.94
CA THR A 42 8.37 0.71 -38.01
C THR A 42 8.68 1.85 -37.05
N SER A 43 7.77 2.82 -36.89
CA SER A 43 7.93 3.92 -35.93
C SER A 43 8.02 3.42 -34.48
N LEU A 44 7.23 2.40 -34.11
CA LEU A 44 7.28 1.79 -32.78
C LEU A 44 8.55 0.98 -32.56
N GLN A 45 9.01 0.25 -33.58
CA GLN A 45 10.27 -0.50 -33.54
C GLN A 45 11.46 0.43 -33.29
N ASN A 46 11.46 1.61 -33.92
CA ASN A 46 12.48 2.65 -33.77
C ASN A 46 12.29 3.55 -32.54
N GLU A 47 11.37 3.19 -31.63
CA GLU A 47 11.07 3.92 -30.39
C GLU A 47 10.55 5.36 -30.58
N LYS A 48 10.06 5.69 -31.79
CA LYS A 48 9.54 7.01 -32.14
C LYS A 48 8.04 7.12 -31.90
N MET A 49 7.64 7.01 -30.64
CA MET A 49 6.23 6.96 -30.24
C MET A 49 5.43 8.22 -30.60
N GLY A 50 6.06 9.39 -30.51
CA GLY A 50 5.43 10.66 -30.88
C GLY A 50 5.11 10.78 -32.37
N PHE A 51 5.81 10.01 -33.23
CA PHE A 51 5.58 10.02 -34.67
C PHE A 51 4.21 9.47 -35.01
N ILE A 52 3.69 8.50 -34.23
CA ILE A 52 2.37 7.89 -34.50
C ILE A 52 1.27 8.95 -34.55
N LYS A 53 1.29 9.91 -33.62
CA LYS A 53 0.31 11.00 -33.61
C LYS A 53 0.44 11.86 -34.87
N ILE A 54 1.66 12.26 -35.21
CA ILE A 54 1.94 13.12 -36.37
C ILE A 54 1.54 12.42 -37.67
N LEU A 55 1.89 11.14 -37.81
CA LEU A 55 1.57 10.31 -38.98
C LEU A 55 0.07 10.16 -39.18
N ILE A 56 -0.68 9.82 -38.12
CA ILE A 56 -2.14 9.67 -38.20
C ILE A 56 -2.81 11.03 -38.50
N GLU A 57 -2.38 12.12 -37.86
CA GLU A 57 -2.91 13.46 -38.12
C GLU A 57 -2.63 13.93 -39.55
N ASN A 58 -1.44 13.62 -40.09
CA ASN A 58 -1.10 13.93 -41.47
C ASN A 58 -1.97 13.13 -42.46
N GLU A 59 -2.21 11.84 -42.17
CA GLU A 59 -2.97 10.94 -43.03
C GLU A 59 -4.45 11.32 -43.16
N LYS A 60 -5.02 12.01 -42.16
CA LYS A 60 -6.39 12.58 -42.23
C LYS A 60 -6.60 13.54 -43.41
N ASN A 61 -5.53 14.11 -43.97
CA ASN A 61 -5.62 14.99 -45.14
C ASN A 61 -5.79 14.22 -46.46
N TYR A 62 -5.48 12.92 -46.47
CA TYR A 62 -5.41 12.10 -47.69
C TYR A 62 -6.39 10.93 -47.69
N SER A 63 -6.79 10.46 -46.52
CA SER A 63 -7.55 9.21 -46.36
C SER A 63 -8.82 9.41 -45.54
N THR A 64 -9.82 8.59 -45.82
CA THR A 64 -11.08 8.57 -45.07
C THR A 64 -10.88 8.01 -43.66
N PRO A 65 -11.77 8.33 -42.69
CA PRO A 65 -11.69 7.76 -41.35
C PRO A 65 -11.65 6.22 -41.32
N ASN A 66 -12.40 5.56 -42.21
CA ASN A 66 -12.42 4.10 -42.30
C ASN A 66 -11.08 3.53 -42.81
N GLU A 67 -10.44 4.19 -43.77
CA GLU A 67 -9.11 3.78 -44.26
C GLU A 67 -8.05 3.93 -43.16
N ILE A 68 -8.12 5.00 -42.36
CA ILE A 68 -7.21 5.19 -41.20
C ILE A 68 -7.47 4.12 -40.14
N THR A 69 -8.73 3.82 -39.82
CA THR A 69 -9.08 2.74 -38.89
C THR A 69 -8.58 1.39 -39.40
N ASN A 70 -8.74 1.10 -40.69
CA ASN A 70 -8.19 -0.13 -41.28
C ASN A 70 -6.67 -0.16 -41.20
N TRP A 71 -6.00 0.95 -41.49
CA TRP A 71 -4.54 1.09 -41.43
C TRP A 71 -3.97 0.85 -40.03
N VAL A 72 -4.62 1.41 -39.00
CA VAL A 72 -4.24 1.20 -37.58
C VAL A 72 -4.43 -0.25 -37.15
N ASN A 73 -5.40 -0.94 -37.75
CA ASN A 73 -5.75 -2.34 -37.48
C ASN A 73 -5.00 -3.34 -38.35
N GLU A 74 -4.17 -2.89 -39.29
CA GLU A 74 -3.35 -3.80 -40.07
C GLU A 74 -2.39 -4.56 -39.17
N VAL A 75 -2.22 -5.84 -39.50
CA VAL A 75 -1.23 -6.72 -38.86
C VAL A 75 -0.05 -6.91 -39.80
N ASN A 76 1.15 -7.01 -39.23
CA ASN A 76 2.36 -7.37 -39.97
C ASN A 76 2.37 -8.88 -40.30
N GLN A 77 3.44 -9.36 -40.97
CA GLN A 77 3.56 -10.78 -41.32
C GLN A 77 3.59 -11.71 -40.09
N ASP A 78 4.07 -11.21 -38.95
CA ASP A 78 4.10 -11.93 -37.68
C ASP A 78 2.74 -11.93 -36.96
N GLY A 79 1.71 -11.29 -37.54
CA GLY A 79 0.36 -11.24 -36.99
C GLY A 79 0.17 -10.25 -35.83
N TYR A 80 1.07 -9.28 -35.67
CA TYR A 80 0.95 -8.21 -34.67
C TYR A 80 0.42 -6.93 -35.30
N SER A 81 -0.52 -6.28 -34.62
CA SER A 81 -0.95 -4.92 -34.94
C SER A 81 -0.13 -3.89 -34.16
N VAL A 82 -0.23 -2.63 -34.58
CA VAL A 82 0.37 -1.48 -33.88
C VAL A 82 -0.08 -1.41 -32.42
N LEU A 83 -1.34 -1.77 -32.13
CA LEU A 83 -1.88 -1.83 -30.77
C LEU A 83 -1.18 -2.90 -29.93
N HIS A 84 -0.96 -4.11 -30.47
CA HIS A 84 -0.23 -5.16 -29.77
C HIS A 84 1.19 -4.73 -29.41
N LEU A 85 1.92 -4.14 -30.35
CA LEU A 85 3.28 -3.64 -30.10
C LEU A 85 3.29 -2.54 -29.02
N SER A 86 2.32 -1.62 -29.07
CA SER A 86 2.19 -0.54 -28.07
C SER A 86 1.93 -1.07 -26.66
N VAL A 87 1.11 -2.11 -26.54
CA VAL A 87 0.82 -2.78 -25.27
C VAL A 87 2.03 -3.54 -24.76
N SER A 88 2.76 -4.24 -25.64
CA SER A 88 3.98 -4.97 -25.28
C SER A 88 5.10 -4.07 -24.74
N LYS A 89 5.08 -2.77 -25.10
CA LYS A 89 5.98 -1.75 -24.57
C LYS A 89 5.43 -1.03 -23.33
N GLY A 90 4.20 -1.30 -22.89
CA GLY A 90 3.63 -0.73 -21.67
C GLY A 90 3.17 0.72 -21.76
N ILE A 91 3.01 1.26 -22.97
CA ILE A 91 2.84 2.71 -23.21
C ILE A 91 1.35 3.09 -23.19
N LEU A 92 0.81 3.42 -22.02
CA LEU A 92 -0.61 3.76 -21.82
C LEU A 92 -1.12 4.91 -22.71
N THR A 93 -0.32 5.97 -22.87
CA THR A 93 -0.71 7.15 -23.66
C THR A 93 -0.93 6.79 -25.13
N LEU A 94 -0.05 5.97 -25.69
CA LEU A 94 -0.14 5.49 -27.06
C LEU A 94 -1.30 4.49 -27.25
N VAL A 95 -1.50 3.57 -26.31
CA VAL A 95 -2.64 2.65 -26.35
C VAL A 95 -3.97 3.41 -26.36
N ARG A 96 -4.12 4.44 -25.52
CA ARG A 96 -5.29 5.33 -25.52
C ARG A 96 -5.47 6.04 -26.86
N LEU A 97 -4.38 6.57 -27.41
CA LEU A 97 -4.39 7.28 -28.69
C LEU A 97 -4.85 6.36 -29.84
N LEU A 98 -4.30 5.14 -29.91
CA LEU A 98 -4.64 4.18 -30.97
C LEU A 98 -6.10 3.73 -30.88
N ILE A 99 -6.60 3.44 -29.68
CA ILE A 99 -8.02 3.09 -29.48
C ILE A 99 -8.93 4.26 -29.87
N GLN A 100 -8.54 5.51 -29.57
CA GLN A 100 -9.26 6.71 -30.02
C GLN A 100 -9.32 6.81 -31.55
N TYR A 101 -8.30 6.30 -32.26
CA TYR A 101 -8.26 6.21 -33.72
C TYR A 101 -8.91 4.94 -34.31
N GLY A 102 -9.60 4.15 -33.48
CA GLY A 102 -10.33 2.96 -33.92
C GLY A 102 -9.51 1.68 -33.93
N ALA A 103 -8.37 1.63 -33.23
CA ALA A 103 -7.67 0.37 -33.00
C ALA A 103 -8.60 -0.63 -32.27
N SER A 104 -8.81 -1.79 -32.90
CA SER A 104 -9.61 -2.88 -32.38
C SER A 104 -8.82 -3.64 -31.31
N THR A 105 -9.45 -3.85 -30.17
CA THR A 105 -8.95 -4.69 -29.07
C THR A 105 -9.20 -6.18 -29.29
N ASP A 106 -9.96 -6.53 -30.33
CA ASP A 106 -10.40 -7.90 -30.60
C ASP A 106 -9.44 -8.67 -31.51
N ILE A 107 -8.50 -7.96 -32.16
CA ILE A 107 -7.43 -8.58 -32.93
C ILE A 107 -6.59 -9.40 -31.95
N LYS A 108 -6.32 -10.65 -32.31
CA LYS A 108 -5.47 -11.56 -31.54
C LYS A 108 -4.18 -11.85 -32.29
N THR A 109 -3.11 -12.09 -31.55
CA THR A 109 -1.84 -12.59 -32.12
C THR A 109 -2.00 -14.03 -32.65
N PRO A 110 -1.03 -14.58 -33.40
CA PRO A 110 -1.09 -15.98 -33.86
C PRO A 110 -1.22 -17.01 -32.72
N MET A 111 -0.75 -16.69 -31.51
CA MET A 111 -0.90 -17.53 -30.33
C MET A 111 -2.29 -17.38 -29.66
N GLY A 112 -3.17 -16.53 -30.22
CA GLY A 112 -4.49 -16.23 -29.67
C GLY A 112 -4.49 -15.21 -28.53
N LEU A 113 -3.38 -14.50 -28.30
CA LEU A 113 -3.27 -13.50 -27.23
C LEU A 113 -3.98 -12.22 -27.64
N ASP A 114 -4.74 -11.63 -26.72
CA ASP A 114 -5.27 -10.27 -26.87
C ASP A 114 -4.39 -9.25 -26.13
N VAL A 115 -4.81 -7.99 -26.14
CA VAL A 115 -4.10 -6.90 -25.44
C VAL A 115 -4.03 -7.08 -23.92
N VAL A 116 -4.99 -7.77 -23.28
CA VAL A 116 -4.95 -8.01 -21.83
C VAL A 116 -3.88 -9.05 -21.50
N HIS A 117 -3.72 -10.08 -22.34
CA HIS A 117 -2.65 -11.06 -22.20
C HIS A 117 -1.27 -10.39 -22.28
N LEU A 118 -1.05 -9.54 -23.29
CA LEU A 118 0.23 -8.84 -23.45
C LEU A 118 0.53 -7.90 -22.28
N ALA A 119 -0.47 -7.16 -21.78
CA ALA A 119 -0.29 -6.29 -20.61
C ALA A 119 0.03 -7.10 -19.34
N ALA A 120 -0.61 -8.27 -19.18
CA ALA A 120 -0.39 -9.17 -18.06
C ALA A 120 0.99 -9.83 -18.11
N GLN A 121 1.47 -10.19 -19.30
CA GLN A 121 2.80 -10.74 -19.54
C GLN A 121 3.91 -9.73 -19.21
N GLY A 122 3.75 -8.46 -19.60
CA GLY A 122 4.77 -7.41 -19.45
C GLY A 122 4.82 -6.69 -18.09
N ASP A 123 4.03 -7.13 -17.10
CA ASP A 123 3.83 -6.45 -15.81
C ASP A 123 3.39 -4.97 -15.94
N PHE A 124 2.38 -4.70 -16.78
CA PHE A 124 1.81 -3.36 -17.00
C PHE A 124 0.43 -3.17 -16.32
N PRO A 125 0.37 -3.04 -14.98
CA PRO A 125 -0.89 -2.90 -14.24
C PRO A 125 -1.69 -1.65 -14.63
N GLN A 126 -1.03 -0.59 -15.10
CA GLN A 126 -1.68 0.62 -15.62
C GLN A 126 -2.53 0.35 -16.88
N LEU A 127 -2.06 -0.55 -17.76
CA LEU A 127 -2.80 -0.96 -18.95
C LEU A 127 -3.98 -1.84 -18.56
N ILE A 128 -3.79 -2.78 -17.63
CA ILE A 128 -4.87 -3.62 -17.12
C ILE A 128 -5.96 -2.77 -16.44
N ALA A 129 -5.57 -1.79 -15.62
CA ALA A 129 -6.51 -0.85 -15.02
C ALA A 129 -7.32 -0.08 -16.09
N TYR A 130 -6.69 0.29 -17.20
CA TYR A 130 -7.36 0.96 -18.31
C TYR A 130 -8.30 0.02 -19.07
N PHE A 131 -7.88 -1.21 -19.34
CA PHE A 131 -8.73 -2.24 -19.96
C PHE A 131 -9.96 -2.58 -19.11
N VAL A 132 -9.83 -2.60 -17.79
CA VAL A 132 -10.97 -2.71 -16.86
C VAL A 132 -11.94 -1.52 -17.04
N GLU A 133 -11.41 -0.29 -17.17
CA GLU A 133 -12.22 0.92 -17.32
C GLU A 133 -13.02 0.92 -18.63
N ILE A 134 -12.43 0.44 -19.73
CA ILE A 134 -13.11 0.32 -21.02
C ILE A 134 -13.92 -0.99 -21.18
N GLY A 135 -14.01 -1.82 -20.13
CA GLY A 135 -14.89 -2.98 -20.08
C GLY A 135 -14.41 -4.22 -20.84
N LEU A 136 -13.10 -4.36 -21.05
CA LEU A 136 -12.53 -5.54 -21.71
C LEU A 136 -12.71 -6.82 -20.88
N ASN A 137 -12.84 -7.95 -21.57
CA ASN A 137 -12.88 -9.26 -20.93
C ASN A 137 -11.49 -9.64 -20.40
N LEU A 138 -11.37 -9.81 -19.07
CA LEU A 138 -10.12 -10.18 -18.41
C LEU A 138 -9.92 -11.70 -18.29
N GLU A 139 -10.91 -12.49 -18.69
CA GLU A 139 -10.91 -13.96 -18.67
C GLU A 139 -10.93 -14.57 -20.08
N SER A 140 -10.57 -13.78 -21.09
CA SER A 140 -10.28 -14.30 -22.42
C SER A 140 -9.18 -15.37 -22.34
N ILE A 141 -9.20 -16.29 -23.28
CA ILE A 141 -8.22 -17.37 -23.37
C ILE A 141 -7.47 -17.32 -24.71
N ASP A 142 -6.21 -17.74 -24.66
CA ASP A 142 -5.34 -17.93 -25.82
C ASP A 142 -5.56 -19.31 -26.48
N SER A 143 -4.75 -19.63 -27.50
CA SER A 143 -4.84 -20.89 -28.25
C SER A 143 -4.59 -22.15 -27.39
N ARG A 144 -3.96 -22.00 -26.22
CA ARG A 144 -3.67 -23.08 -25.26
C ARG A 144 -4.61 -23.07 -24.06
N GLY A 145 -5.62 -22.20 -24.07
CA GLY A 145 -6.56 -22.05 -22.96
C GLY A 145 -6.03 -21.23 -21.78
N LEU A 146 -4.88 -20.56 -21.92
CA LEU A 146 -4.32 -19.72 -20.86
C LEU A 146 -5.06 -18.38 -20.83
N THR A 147 -5.35 -17.90 -19.62
CA THR A 147 -5.92 -16.56 -19.37
C THR A 147 -4.80 -15.53 -19.12
N PRO A 148 -5.09 -14.21 -19.12
CA PRO A 148 -4.10 -13.20 -18.73
C PRO A 148 -3.46 -13.46 -17.36
N LEU A 149 -4.22 -14.00 -16.39
CA LEU A 149 -3.68 -14.33 -15.07
C LEU A 149 -2.69 -15.51 -15.11
N HIS A 150 -2.85 -16.46 -16.04
CA HIS A 150 -1.88 -17.52 -16.29
C HIS A 150 -0.54 -16.92 -16.74
N TRP A 151 -0.57 -16.04 -17.74
CA TRP A 151 0.63 -15.38 -18.26
C TRP A 151 1.32 -14.50 -17.21
N ALA A 152 0.57 -13.69 -16.45
CA ALA A 152 1.16 -12.90 -15.36
C ALA A 152 1.80 -13.78 -14.28
N SER A 153 1.22 -14.94 -14.02
CA SER A 153 1.73 -15.90 -13.04
C SER A 153 3.01 -16.58 -13.51
N TYR A 154 3.05 -17.03 -14.76
CA TYR A 154 4.21 -17.67 -15.38
C TYR A 154 5.40 -16.71 -15.54
N MET A 155 5.14 -15.46 -15.95
CA MET A 155 6.19 -14.44 -16.14
C MET A 155 6.63 -13.74 -14.86
N GLY A 156 5.96 -14.00 -13.73
CA GLY A 156 6.28 -13.33 -12.47
C GLY A 156 5.86 -11.86 -12.42
N ALA A 157 4.96 -11.44 -13.30
CA ALA A 157 4.38 -10.10 -13.41
C ALA A 157 3.45 -9.81 -12.22
N TYR A 158 4.07 -9.58 -11.06
CA TYR A 158 3.40 -9.51 -9.77
C TYR A 158 2.35 -8.39 -9.70
N HIS A 159 2.63 -7.21 -10.23
CA HIS A 159 1.71 -6.08 -10.12
C HIS A 159 0.49 -6.28 -11.01
N SER A 160 0.68 -6.84 -12.20
CA SER A 160 -0.39 -7.22 -13.11
C SER A 160 -1.25 -8.34 -12.54
N ALA A 161 -0.63 -9.40 -12.00
CA ALA A 161 -1.33 -10.45 -11.28
C ALA A 161 -2.11 -9.88 -10.08
N LEU A 162 -1.58 -8.88 -9.37
CA LEU A 162 -2.24 -8.23 -8.24
C LEU A 162 -3.49 -7.47 -8.68
N VAL A 163 -3.42 -6.68 -9.77
CA VAL A 163 -4.60 -5.99 -10.33
C VAL A 163 -5.64 -6.99 -10.80
N LEU A 164 -5.24 -8.00 -11.58
CA LEU A 164 -6.14 -9.05 -12.07
C LEU A 164 -6.85 -9.75 -10.90
N CYS A 165 -6.11 -10.16 -9.86
CA CYS A 165 -6.69 -10.79 -8.66
C CYS A 165 -7.57 -9.85 -7.81
N SER A 166 -7.50 -8.54 -8.03
CA SER A 166 -8.40 -7.55 -7.44
C SER A 166 -9.66 -7.32 -8.27
N CYS A 167 -9.67 -7.80 -9.52
CA CYS A 167 -10.84 -7.84 -10.39
C CYS A 167 -11.64 -9.14 -10.17
N ARG A 168 -12.83 -9.23 -10.77
CA ARG A 168 -13.70 -10.41 -10.70
C ARG A 168 -13.24 -11.51 -11.66
N VAL A 169 -12.00 -11.97 -11.54
CA VAL A 169 -11.45 -13.09 -12.33
C VAL A 169 -11.29 -14.34 -11.48
N SER A 170 -11.48 -15.50 -12.09
CA SER A 170 -11.19 -16.79 -11.50
C SER A 170 -9.68 -16.99 -11.33
N ARG A 171 -9.29 -17.46 -10.15
CA ARG A 171 -7.89 -17.80 -9.82
C ARG A 171 -7.58 -19.27 -10.08
N ASN A 172 -8.58 -20.04 -10.50
CA ASN A 172 -8.57 -21.50 -10.57
C ASN A 172 -8.96 -22.02 -11.97
N THR A 173 -9.10 -21.14 -12.95
CA THR A 173 -9.32 -21.53 -14.34
C THR A 173 -8.20 -22.46 -14.77
N LYS A 174 -8.55 -23.51 -15.51
CA LYS A 174 -7.59 -24.47 -16.05
C LYS A 174 -7.34 -24.16 -17.52
N ASP A 175 -6.10 -24.22 -17.94
CA ASP A 175 -5.74 -24.30 -19.36
C ASP A 175 -6.02 -25.69 -19.94
N LEU A 176 -5.65 -25.92 -21.21
CA LEU A 176 -5.88 -27.21 -21.88
C LEU A 176 -5.09 -28.37 -21.27
N GLU A 177 -3.99 -28.10 -20.56
CA GLU A 177 -3.20 -29.10 -19.83
C GLU A 177 -3.67 -29.29 -18.38
N GLY A 178 -4.72 -28.57 -17.97
CA GLY A 178 -5.26 -28.63 -16.62
C GLY A 178 -4.50 -27.76 -15.62
N HIS A 179 -3.50 -27.00 -16.06
CA HIS A 179 -2.75 -26.09 -15.20
C HIS A 179 -3.60 -24.88 -14.82
N THR A 180 -3.48 -24.46 -13.57
CA THR A 180 -4.06 -23.21 -13.07
C THR A 180 -3.00 -22.12 -13.03
N PRO A 181 -3.35 -20.83 -12.80
CA PRO A 181 -2.34 -19.78 -12.61
C PRO A 181 -1.35 -20.12 -11.49
N LEU A 182 -1.79 -20.83 -10.43
CA LEU A 182 -0.91 -21.27 -9.36
C LEU A 182 0.10 -22.33 -9.83
N HIS A 183 -0.29 -23.26 -10.71
CA HIS A 183 0.66 -24.20 -11.32
C HIS A 183 1.74 -23.43 -12.07
N LEU A 184 1.34 -22.50 -12.94
CA LEU A 184 2.29 -21.75 -13.76
C LEU A 184 3.17 -20.80 -12.94
N ALA A 185 2.67 -20.20 -11.86
CA ALA A 185 3.49 -19.44 -10.91
C ALA A 185 4.58 -20.32 -10.26
N VAL A 186 4.25 -21.58 -9.96
CA VAL A 186 5.21 -22.53 -9.40
C VAL A 186 6.24 -22.96 -10.46
N VAL A 187 5.78 -23.31 -11.67
CA VAL A 187 6.64 -23.71 -12.78
C VAL A 187 7.63 -22.60 -13.13
N GLY A 188 7.17 -21.35 -13.22
CA GLY A 188 8.02 -20.16 -13.43
C GLY A 188 8.85 -19.73 -12.22
N ASN A 189 8.85 -20.49 -11.11
CA ASN A 189 9.57 -20.18 -9.86
C ASN A 189 9.23 -18.79 -9.25
N ASN A 190 8.01 -18.29 -9.46
CA ASN A 190 7.60 -16.95 -9.08
C ASN A 190 7.00 -16.90 -7.68
N LEU A 191 7.85 -16.98 -6.65
CA LEU A 191 7.43 -17.01 -5.24
C LEU A 191 6.47 -15.87 -4.85
N ARG A 192 6.65 -14.66 -5.39
CA ARG A 192 5.77 -13.52 -5.09
C ARG A 192 4.36 -13.75 -5.65
N CYS A 193 4.25 -14.26 -6.87
CA CYS A 193 2.98 -14.62 -7.49
C CYS A 193 2.33 -15.82 -6.79
N VAL A 194 3.11 -16.84 -6.39
CA VAL A 194 2.61 -17.96 -5.57
C VAL A 194 1.96 -17.44 -4.29
N LYS A 195 2.68 -16.62 -3.51
CA LYS A 195 2.15 -16.04 -2.26
C LYS A 195 0.90 -15.21 -2.53
N LEU A 196 0.92 -14.38 -3.57
CA LEU A 196 -0.22 -13.56 -3.96
C LEU A 196 -1.45 -14.41 -4.28
N LEU A 197 -1.33 -15.39 -5.16
CA LEU A 197 -2.43 -16.25 -5.60
C LEU A 197 -3.03 -17.02 -4.42
N VAL A 198 -2.18 -17.59 -3.57
CA VAL A 198 -2.59 -18.27 -2.34
C VAL A 198 -3.36 -17.34 -1.42
N ILE A 199 -2.81 -16.16 -1.13
CA ILE A 199 -3.46 -15.11 -0.32
C ILE A 199 -4.80 -14.69 -0.93
N LYS A 200 -4.89 -14.68 -2.26
CA LYS A 200 -6.08 -14.33 -3.02
C LYS A 200 -7.05 -15.50 -3.17
N GLY A 201 -6.79 -16.67 -2.57
CA GLY A 201 -7.71 -17.80 -2.53
C GLY A 201 -7.60 -18.76 -3.72
N ALA A 202 -6.43 -18.88 -4.35
CA ALA A 202 -6.16 -19.95 -5.30
C ALA A 202 -6.11 -21.32 -4.58
N ILE A 203 -6.76 -22.32 -5.17
CA ILE A 203 -6.85 -23.68 -4.61
C ILE A 203 -5.54 -24.42 -4.92
N LYS A 204 -4.89 -24.95 -3.88
CA LYS A 204 -3.58 -25.60 -3.95
C LYS A 204 -3.63 -27.06 -4.37
N ASP A 205 -4.78 -27.70 -4.22
CA ASP A 205 -4.93 -29.15 -4.42
C ASP A 205 -5.53 -29.50 -5.78
N ILE A 206 -5.70 -28.49 -6.66
CA ILE A 206 -6.14 -28.75 -8.04
C ILE A 206 -5.05 -29.55 -8.74
N LYS A 207 -5.46 -30.64 -9.38
CA LYS A 207 -4.59 -31.46 -10.22
C LYS A 207 -4.70 -31.06 -11.68
N ASP A 208 -3.57 -31.03 -12.36
CA ASP A 208 -3.46 -30.94 -13.81
C ASP A 208 -3.85 -32.26 -14.51
N SER A 209 -3.74 -32.29 -15.84
CA SER A 209 -4.05 -33.48 -16.64
C SER A 209 -3.11 -34.66 -16.39
N GLN A 210 -1.94 -34.44 -15.79
CA GLN A 210 -1.00 -35.48 -15.36
C GLN A 210 -1.25 -35.96 -13.91
N GLY A 211 -2.27 -35.41 -13.25
CA GLY A 211 -2.59 -35.71 -11.86
C GLY A 211 -1.66 -35.04 -10.85
N LYS A 212 -0.86 -34.05 -11.26
CA LYS A 212 0.08 -33.32 -10.41
C LYS A 212 -0.56 -32.04 -9.88
N THR A 213 -0.27 -31.72 -8.63
CA THR A 213 -0.65 -30.45 -7.99
C THR A 213 0.46 -29.41 -8.17
N PRO A 214 0.22 -28.11 -7.92
CA PRO A 214 1.28 -27.10 -7.84
C PRO A 214 2.39 -27.49 -6.85
N MET A 215 2.05 -28.14 -5.73
CA MET A 215 3.05 -28.61 -4.77
C MET A 215 3.94 -29.71 -5.37
N ASP A 216 3.36 -30.63 -6.17
CA ASP A 216 4.14 -31.66 -6.85
C ASP A 216 5.12 -31.04 -7.85
N HIS A 217 4.68 -30.06 -8.65
CA HIS A 217 5.56 -29.31 -9.55
C HIS A 217 6.68 -28.58 -8.79
N ALA A 218 6.40 -27.99 -7.62
CA ALA A 218 7.42 -27.35 -6.79
C ALA A 218 8.48 -28.36 -6.31
N VAL A 219 8.07 -29.58 -5.97
CA VAL A 219 8.95 -30.67 -5.55
C VAL A 219 9.77 -31.21 -6.72
N ILE A 220 9.13 -31.49 -7.86
CA ILE A 220 9.79 -31.97 -9.08
C ILE A 220 10.87 -30.99 -9.55
N ASN A 221 10.55 -29.69 -9.58
CA ASN A 221 11.47 -28.63 -9.99
C ASN A 221 12.42 -28.17 -8.87
N ARG A 222 12.34 -28.76 -7.66
CA ARG A 222 13.19 -28.48 -6.50
C ARG A 222 13.15 -27.01 -6.02
N HIS A 223 11.99 -26.35 -6.15
CA HIS A 223 11.78 -24.96 -5.70
C HIS A 223 11.57 -24.87 -4.18
N LYS A 224 12.64 -25.00 -3.38
CA LYS A 224 12.59 -25.03 -1.90
C LYS A 224 11.78 -23.90 -1.26
N ASN A 225 12.00 -22.65 -1.68
CA ASN A 225 11.29 -21.50 -1.13
C ASN A 225 9.78 -21.55 -1.38
N ILE A 226 9.36 -22.10 -2.51
CA ILE A 226 7.96 -22.29 -2.88
C ILE A 226 7.36 -23.44 -2.08
N ILE A 227 8.09 -24.56 -1.94
CA ILE A 227 7.71 -25.69 -1.09
C ILE A 227 7.43 -25.21 0.34
N ASP A 228 8.35 -24.44 0.92
CA ASP A 228 8.18 -23.93 2.28
C ASP A 228 7.00 -22.98 2.37
N SER A 229 6.79 -22.13 1.36
CA SER A 229 5.64 -21.22 1.30
C SER A 229 4.31 -21.93 1.07
N LEU A 230 4.28 -23.08 0.40
CA LEU A 230 3.07 -23.87 0.16
C LEU A 230 2.78 -24.82 1.33
N LYS A 231 3.79 -25.24 2.10
CA LYS A 231 3.62 -26.03 3.34
C LYS A 231 3.15 -25.16 4.51
N ASN A 232 3.80 -24.01 4.70
CA ASN A 232 3.51 -23.10 5.80
C ASN A 232 2.28 -22.27 5.46
N ASN A 233 1.09 -22.85 5.68
CA ASN A 233 -0.15 -22.10 5.57
C ASN A 233 -0.82 -22.07 6.93
N THR A 234 -0.89 -20.87 7.49
CA THR A 234 -1.80 -20.63 8.60
C THR A 234 -3.22 -20.85 8.06
N PHE A 235 -4.04 -21.65 8.75
CA PHE A 235 -5.42 -22.00 8.36
C PHE A 235 -6.25 -20.80 7.84
N LEU A 236 -6.00 -19.60 8.38
CA LEU A 236 -6.61 -18.35 7.95
C LEU A 236 -6.26 -17.99 6.49
N GLU A 237 -5.00 -18.10 6.09
CA GLU A 237 -4.51 -17.76 4.74
C GLU A 237 -5.16 -18.63 3.65
N ILE A 238 -5.59 -19.84 3.98
CA ILE A 238 -6.28 -20.78 3.08
C ILE A 238 -7.72 -20.31 2.79
N MET A 239 -8.38 -19.69 3.77
CA MET A 239 -9.77 -19.22 3.64
C MET A 239 -9.89 -17.86 2.94
N GLY A 240 -8.79 -17.31 2.38
CA GLY A 240 -8.76 -15.94 1.84
C GLY A 240 -8.88 -14.85 2.93
N PHE A 241 -9.05 -15.26 4.20
CA PHE A 241 -8.71 -14.44 5.33
C PHE A 241 -7.19 -14.39 5.37
N LYS A 242 -6.53 -13.37 4.75
CA LYS A 242 -5.36 -12.87 5.49
C LYS A 242 -5.88 -12.71 6.92
N PRO A 243 -5.15 -13.15 7.96
CA PRO A 243 -5.54 -12.75 9.29
C PRO A 243 -5.89 -11.28 9.15
N ASN A 244 -7.05 -10.88 9.65
CA ASN A 244 -7.08 -9.51 10.12
C ASN A 244 -5.73 -9.39 10.83
N ILE A 245 -4.92 -8.39 10.51
CA ILE A 245 -4.15 -7.85 11.62
C ILE A 245 -5.30 -7.53 12.55
N THR A 246 -5.64 -8.47 13.43
CA THR A 246 -6.80 -8.33 14.28
C THR A 246 -6.47 -6.99 14.90
N PRO A 247 -7.33 -5.96 14.79
CA PRO A 247 -7.25 -4.95 15.84
C PRO A 247 -7.26 -5.83 17.09
N PHE A 248 -6.09 -5.86 17.75
CA PHE A 248 -5.62 -6.92 18.66
C PHE A 248 -6.86 -7.42 19.36
N ALA A 249 -7.41 -8.62 19.06
CA ALA A 249 -8.83 -8.92 19.37
C ALA A 249 -9.12 -8.34 20.73
N THR A 250 -9.83 -7.21 20.75
CA THR A 250 -9.61 -6.21 21.79
C THR A 250 -10.37 -6.70 22.98
N SER A 251 -9.72 -7.61 23.70
CA SER A 251 -10.04 -7.88 25.07
C SER A 251 -10.13 -6.51 25.69
N LEU A 252 -11.37 -6.08 25.96
CA LEU A 252 -11.58 -4.83 26.66
C LEU A 252 -10.92 -4.99 28.04
N TRP A 253 -10.66 -6.21 28.52
CA TRP A 253 -10.14 -6.49 29.84
C TRP A 253 -8.84 -5.76 30.17
N PRO A 254 -7.71 -5.83 29.41
CA PRO A 254 -6.55 -5.00 29.71
C PRO A 254 -6.86 -3.50 29.82
N PHE A 255 -7.72 -2.98 28.93
CA PHE A 255 -8.16 -1.60 28.98
C PHE A 255 -9.05 -1.30 30.20
N VAL A 256 -10.03 -2.15 30.49
CA VAL A 256 -10.97 -2.05 31.62
C VAL A 256 -10.25 -2.22 32.95
N ILE A 257 -9.26 -3.12 33.03
CA ILE A 257 -8.41 -3.33 34.21
C ILE A 257 -7.56 -2.08 34.43
N LEU A 258 -6.91 -1.56 33.39
CA LEU A 258 -6.14 -0.32 33.49
C LEU A 258 -7.01 0.87 33.89
N MET A 259 -8.18 1.02 33.27
CA MET A 259 -9.15 2.07 33.60
C MET A 259 -9.67 1.90 35.03
N GLY A 260 -9.97 0.68 35.44
CA GLY A 260 -10.38 0.35 36.80
C GLY A 260 -9.30 0.71 37.81
N ILE A 261 -8.02 0.41 37.54
CA ILE A 261 -6.88 0.76 38.39
C ILE A 261 -6.70 2.28 38.46
N LEU A 262 -6.70 2.98 37.32
CA LEU A 262 -6.51 4.44 37.30
C LEU A 262 -7.67 5.19 37.96
N ILE A 263 -8.91 4.81 37.67
CA ILE A 263 -10.09 5.45 38.25
C ILE A 263 -10.16 5.16 39.76
N SER A 264 -9.93 3.91 40.18
CA SER A 264 -9.92 3.58 41.61
C SER A 264 -8.77 4.27 42.35
N SER A 265 -7.56 4.37 41.77
CA SER A 265 -6.46 5.12 42.37
C SER A 265 -6.78 6.60 42.51
N PHE A 266 -7.38 7.23 41.49
CA PHE A 266 -7.76 8.64 41.56
C PHE A 266 -8.88 8.91 42.57
N ILE A 267 -9.84 7.99 42.70
CA ILE A 267 -10.91 8.09 43.71
C ILE A 267 -10.33 7.90 45.11
N ILE A 268 -9.49 6.89 45.33
CA ILE A 268 -8.88 6.61 46.64
C ILE A 268 -8.00 7.78 47.08
N VAL A 269 -7.11 8.26 46.22
CA VAL A 269 -6.24 9.41 46.51
C VAL A 269 -7.07 10.68 46.65
N GLY A 270 -8.08 10.89 45.79
CA GLY A 270 -8.98 12.05 45.89
C GLY A 270 -9.77 12.09 47.20
N ILE A 271 -10.34 10.96 47.64
CA ILE A 271 -11.05 10.85 48.92
C ILE A 271 -10.06 11.02 50.08
N PHE A 272 -8.92 10.33 50.05
CA PHE A 272 -7.87 10.46 51.06
C PHE A 272 -7.45 11.93 51.22
N CYS A 273 -7.19 12.63 50.13
CA CYS A 273 -6.80 14.03 50.17
C CYS A 273 -7.95 14.96 50.54
N ALA A 274 -9.21 14.68 50.16
CA ALA A 274 -10.36 15.47 50.59
C ALA A 274 -10.63 15.33 52.10
N THR A 275 -10.47 14.12 52.64
CA THR A 275 -10.59 13.84 54.08
C THR A 275 -9.39 14.41 54.85
N CYS A 276 -8.18 14.35 54.30
CA CYS A 276 -6.96 14.89 54.92
C CYS A 276 -6.79 16.41 54.73
N ASN A 277 -7.46 17.05 53.76
CA ASN A 277 -7.56 18.50 53.62
C ASN A 277 -8.27 19.17 54.80
N LEU A 278 -8.99 18.41 55.63
CA LEU A 278 -9.47 18.88 56.92
C LEU A 278 -8.32 19.09 57.94
N TYR A 279 -7.14 18.52 57.69
CA TYR A 279 -6.03 18.42 58.64
C TYR A 279 -4.71 19.08 58.17
N THR A 280 -4.63 19.59 56.94
CA THR A 280 -3.42 20.25 56.41
C THR A 280 -3.76 21.57 55.72
N ASP A 281 -2.90 22.58 55.84
CA ASP A 281 -3.05 23.88 55.17
C ASP A 281 -2.89 23.81 53.63
N ASN A 282 -2.55 22.63 53.10
CA ASN A 282 -2.08 22.45 51.72
C ASN A 282 -3.21 22.23 50.70
N ARG A 283 -4.27 23.03 50.79
CA ARG A 283 -5.49 22.89 49.94
C ARG A 283 -5.19 23.00 48.45
N GLU A 284 -4.21 23.82 48.07
CA GLU A 284 -3.82 24.05 46.67
C GLU A 284 -3.37 22.76 45.96
N GLY A 285 -2.63 21.90 46.65
CA GLY A 285 -2.14 20.62 46.10
C GLY A 285 -3.25 19.65 45.74
N SER A 286 -4.30 19.60 46.56
CA SER A 286 -5.47 18.75 46.33
C SER A 286 -6.30 19.20 45.12
N TYR A 287 -6.48 20.51 44.93
CA TYR A 287 -7.15 21.07 43.76
C TYR A 287 -6.35 20.80 42.50
N LEU A 288 -5.03 20.96 42.55
CA LEU A 288 -4.15 20.65 41.43
C LEU A 288 -4.22 19.16 41.03
N PHE A 289 -4.25 18.25 42.01
CA PHE A 289 -4.45 16.82 41.77
C PHE A 289 -5.81 16.54 41.11
N ALA A 290 -6.90 17.10 41.65
CA ALA A 290 -8.25 16.90 41.10
C ALA A 290 -8.39 17.44 39.66
N ILE A 291 -7.83 18.62 39.39
CA ILE A 291 -7.83 19.24 38.05
C ILE A 291 -7.03 18.37 37.08
N THR A 292 -5.82 17.97 37.45
CA THR A 292 -4.97 17.14 36.57
C THR A 292 -5.57 15.76 36.33
N SER A 293 -6.18 15.12 37.34
CA SER A 293 -6.92 13.85 37.18
C SER A 293 -8.10 13.98 36.23
N THR A 294 -8.84 15.09 36.30
CA THR A 294 -9.95 15.37 35.38
C THR A 294 -9.45 15.52 33.94
N ILE A 295 -8.33 16.23 33.74
CA ILE A 295 -7.71 16.38 32.41
C ILE A 295 -7.27 15.01 31.86
N VAL A 296 -6.67 14.16 32.69
CA VAL A 296 -6.27 12.80 32.29
C VAL A 296 -7.47 11.99 31.79
N VAL A 297 -8.59 12.01 32.52
CA VAL A 297 -9.83 11.31 32.13
C VAL A 297 -10.42 11.89 30.84
N CYS A 298 -10.46 13.22 30.70
CA CYS A 298 -10.96 13.88 29.48
C CYS A 298 -10.11 13.53 28.24
N LEU A 299 -8.77 13.58 28.35
CA LEU A 299 -7.85 13.22 27.27
C LEU A 299 -8.00 11.73 26.89
N MET A 300 -8.16 10.86 27.88
CA MET A 300 -8.42 9.43 27.67
C MET A 300 -9.69 9.21 26.86
N ILE A 301 -10.83 9.78 27.28
CA ILE A 301 -12.12 9.67 26.58
C ILE A 301 -11.98 10.20 25.15
N TYR A 302 -11.32 11.34 24.97
CA TYR A 302 -11.08 11.91 23.65
C TYR A 302 -10.31 10.95 22.74
N ILE A 303 -9.17 10.41 23.19
CA ILE A 303 -8.31 9.56 22.35
C ILE A 303 -9.00 8.23 22.01
N VAL A 304 -9.74 7.62 22.94
CA VAL A 304 -10.48 6.37 22.70
C VAL A 304 -11.53 6.55 21.61
N ASN A 305 -12.17 7.72 21.55
CA ASN A 305 -13.21 8.01 20.56
C ASN A 305 -12.69 8.70 19.28
N SER A 306 -11.40 9.02 19.22
CA SER A 306 -10.83 9.77 18.10
C SER A 306 -10.45 8.86 16.94
N ASP A 307 -10.69 9.34 15.72
CA ASP A 307 -10.21 8.71 14.49
C ASP A 307 -8.66 8.73 14.47
N PRO A 308 -7.99 7.57 14.42
CA PRO A 308 -6.52 7.51 14.32
C PRO A 308 -5.97 8.12 13.01
N GLY A 309 -6.85 8.36 12.03
CA GLY A 309 -6.52 8.89 10.72
C GLY A 309 -6.58 7.81 9.64
N PHE A 310 -7.68 7.06 9.55
CA PHE A 310 -7.84 6.06 8.47
C PHE A 310 -7.72 6.70 7.07
N LEU A 311 -7.15 5.97 6.11
CA LEU A 311 -7.18 6.37 4.70
C LEU A 311 -8.60 6.21 4.18
N GLN A 312 -9.14 7.32 3.70
CA GLN A 312 -10.39 7.35 2.95
C GLN A 312 -10.09 7.38 1.46
N LYS A 313 -10.89 6.63 0.69
CA LYS A 313 -10.85 6.70 -0.77
C LYS A 313 -11.38 8.07 -1.18
N LYS A 314 -10.61 8.81 -1.98
CA LYS A 314 -11.11 10.04 -2.59
C LYS A 314 -12.30 9.69 -3.51
N PRO A 315 -13.44 10.40 -3.41
CA PRO A 315 -14.58 10.13 -4.28
C PRO A 315 -14.17 10.33 -5.74
N ASN A 316 -14.70 9.49 -6.63
CA ASN A 316 -14.48 9.52 -8.08
C ASN A 316 -13.06 9.23 -8.61
N THR A 317 -12.09 8.84 -7.76
CA THR A 317 -10.76 8.46 -8.26
C THR A 317 -10.82 7.12 -9.00
N LYS A 318 -10.42 7.14 -10.28
CA LYS A 318 -10.31 5.94 -11.11
C LYS A 318 -9.00 5.21 -10.84
N LEU A 319 -9.01 3.88 -10.97
CA LEU A 319 -7.81 3.07 -10.75
C LEU A 319 -6.71 3.44 -11.76
N THR A 320 -7.08 3.77 -13.00
CA THR A 320 -6.18 4.26 -14.04
C THR A 320 -5.43 5.53 -13.65
N GLU A 321 -6.13 6.49 -13.07
CA GLU A 321 -5.55 7.74 -12.58
C GLU A 321 -4.53 7.49 -11.47
N LEU A 322 -4.82 6.54 -10.57
CA LEU A 322 -3.86 6.13 -9.53
C LEU A 322 -2.57 5.57 -10.14
N TYR A 323 -2.69 4.66 -11.11
CA TYR A 323 -1.54 4.07 -11.79
C TYR A 323 -0.80 5.04 -12.71
N TYR A 324 -1.42 6.14 -13.12
CA TYR A 324 -0.78 7.21 -13.86
C TYR A 324 0.09 8.09 -12.94
N ASN A 325 -0.42 8.41 -11.75
CA ASN A 325 0.22 9.35 -10.83
C ASN A 325 1.15 8.69 -9.80
N HIS A 326 1.05 7.36 -9.60
CA HIS A 326 1.77 6.65 -8.54
C HIS A 326 2.37 5.33 -9.00
N LYS A 327 3.40 4.87 -8.29
CA LYS A 327 4.05 3.60 -8.62
C LYS A 327 3.13 2.41 -8.28
N PRO A 328 3.19 1.31 -9.05
CA PRO A 328 2.34 0.15 -8.79
C PRO A 328 2.41 -0.42 -7.37
N GLY A 329 3.59 -0.42 -6.74
CA GLY A 329 3.77 -0.90 -5.36
C GLY A 329 3.13 -0.01 -4.29
N GLU A 330 2.86 1.26 -4.61
CA GLU A 330 2.16 2.21 -3.75
C GLU A 330 0.66 2.05 -3.81
N ILE A 331 0.11 1.42 -4.84
CA ILE A 331 -1.34 1.36 -5.02
C ILE A 331 -1.88 0.10 -4.33
N CYS A 332 -3.06 0.21 -3.74
CA CYS A 332 -3.87 -0.94 -3.38
C CYS A 332 -5.04 -1.08 -4.37
N PRO A 333 -4.98 -2.02 -5.33
CA PRO A 333 -6.04 -2.16 -6.31
C PRO A 333 -7.37 -2.63 -5.71
N ASP A 334 -7.35 -3.41 -4.63
CA ASP A 334 -8.57 -3.82 -3.91
C ASP A 334 -9.36 -2.63 -3.35
N CYS A 335 -8.64 -1.63 -2.86
CA CYS A 335 -9.21 -0.53 -2.08
C CYS A 335 -9.26 0.77 -2.90
N GLY A 336 -8.58 0.81 -4.06
CA GLY A 336 -8.52 1.97 -4.95
C GLY A 336 -7.90 3.19 -4.26
N ILE A 337 -6.82 2.99 -3.51
CA ILE A 337 -6.12 4.06 -2.79
C ILE A 337 -4.60 3.95 -2.94
N VAL A 338 -3.92 5.05 -2.66
CA VAL A 338 -2.46 5.11 -2.49
C VAL A 338 -2.10 4.74 -1.05
N LYS A 339 -1.20 3.78 -0.89
CA LYS A 339 -0.57 3.39 0.37
C LYS A 339 0.45 4.45 0.74
N VAL A 340 0.23 5.09 1.87
CA VAL A 340 1.21 5.99 2.49
C VAL A 340 2.32 5.20 3.19
N LEU A 341 3.52 5.79 3.26
CA LEU A 341 4.71 5.18 3.88
C LEU A 341 4.53 4.84 5.36
N ARG A 342 3.79 5.67 6.11
CA ARG A 342 3.50 5.50 7.53
C ARG A 342 2.00 5.33 7.76
N SER A 343 1.66 4.47 8.71
CA SER A 343 0.34 3.85 8.85
C SER A 343 -0.80 4.86 8.83
N ARG A 344 -1.71 4.62 7.89
CA ARG A 344 -3.10 5.01 8.01
C ARG A 344 -3.84 3.78 7.54
N HIS A 345 -4.46 3.05 8.46
CA HIS A 345 -5.22 1.87 8.09
C HIS A 345 -6.25 2.29 7.03
N CYS A 346 -6.41 1.50 5.96
CA CYS A 346 -7.50 1.75 5.01
C CYS A 346 -8.81 1.27 5.63
N HIS A 347 -9.85 2.10 5.60
CA HIS A 347 -11.17 1.71 6.11
C HIS A 347 -11.81 0.56 5.32
N GLN A 348 -11.39 0.33 4.07
CA GLN A 348 -11.93 -0.72 3.21
C GLN A 348 -11.41 -2.11 3.58
N CYS A 349 -10.12 -2.21 3.90
CA CYS A 349 -9.43 -3.49 3.92
C CYS A 349 -8.43 -3.65 5.07
N HIS A 350 -8.19 -2.62 5.88
CA HIS A 350 -7.31 -2.61 7.06
C HIS A 350 -5.86 -3.09 6.84
N ARG A 351 -5.47 -3.33 5.58
CA ARG A 351 -4.22 -4.01 5.17
C ARG A 351 -3.28 -3.12 4.35
N CYS A 352 -3.68 -1.89 4.01
CA CYS A 352 -2.94 -0.98 3.11
C CYS A 352 -1.76 -0.25 3.78
N VAL A 353 -1.02 -0.93 4.65
CA VAL A 353 0.04 -0.32 5.45
C VAL A 353 1.40 -0.86 5.00
N LYS A 354 2.36 0.03 4.67
CA LYS A 354 3.75 -0.35 4.39
C LYS A 354 4.57 -0.56 5.67
N LYS A 355 4.30 0.19 6.74
CA LYS A 355 4.89 0.06 8.08
C LYS A 355 3.86 0.38 9.17
N PHE A 356 3.72 -0.52 10.14
CA PHE A 356 2.69 -0.45 11.20
C PHE A 356 2.87 0.75 12.13
N ASP A 357 1.75 1.41 12.46
CA ASP A 357 1.63 2.21 13.68
C ASP A 357 1.17 1.28 14.80
N HIS A 358 1.77 1.48 15.96
CA HIS A 358 1.50 0.73 17.17
C HIS A 358 0.00 0.71 17.53
N HIS A 359 -0.53 -0.49 17.75
CA HIS A 359 -1.73 -0.66 18.56
C HIS A 359 -1.32 -0.52 20.02
N CYS A 360 -1.82 0.49 20.71
CA CYS A 360 -1.49 0.68 22.12
C CYS A 360 -2.47 -0.11 22.98
N GLN A 361 -1.94 -1.11 23.70
CA GLN A 361 -2.75 -1.94 24.60
C GLN A 361 -3.43 -1.12 25.72
N TRP A 362 -2.92 0.08 26.03
CA TRP A 362 -3.48 0.97 27.04
C TRP A 362 -4.73 1.73 26.59
N MET A 363 -4.88 1.96 25.28
CA MET A 363 -5.95 2.80 24.72
C MET A 363 -6.98 1.99 23.92
N ASN A 364 -6.72 0.71 23.70
CA ASN A 364 -7.55 -0.18 22.91
C ASN A 364 -7.91 0.37 21.51
N ASN A 365 -7.07 1.28 21.01
CA ASN A 365 -7.26 2.03 19.79
C ASN A 365 -5.90 2.19 19.10
N CYS A 366 -5.93 2.39 17.79
CA CYS A 366 -4.75 2.79 17.04
C CYS A 366 -4.37 4.21 17.46
N ILE A 367 -3.07 4.42 17.69
CA ILE A 367 -2.55 5.77 17.93
C ILE A 367 -1.85 6.15 16.65
N GLY A 368 -2.66 6.65 15.72
CA GLY A 368 -2.20 7.09 14.41
C GLY A 368 -1.77 8.55 14.40
N ALA A 369 -1.35 8.99 13.22
CA ALA A 369 -0.90 10.34 12.90
C ALA A 369 -1.74 11.50 13.52
N LYS A 370 -3.06 11.36 13.60
CA LYS A 370 -3.92 12.43 14.15
C LYS A 370 -3.90 12.53 15.68
N ASN A 371 -3.68 11.41 16.36
CA ASN A 371 -3.88 11.30 17.81
C ASN A 371 -2.56 11.21 18.59
N LEU A 372 -1.42 11.07 17.91
CA LEU A 372 -0.12 10.82 18.53
C LEU A 372 0.29 11.89 19.54
N GLY A 373 0.15 13.18 19.19
CA GLY A 373 0.53 14.26 20.11
C GLY A 373 -0.43 14.40 21.30
N ILE A 374 -1.72 14.15 21.09
CA ILE A 374 -2.72 14.14 22.17
C ILE A 374 -2.46 12.97 23.12
N PHE A 375 -2.07 11.81 22.58
CA PHE A 375 -1.64 10.67 23.38
C PHE A 375 -0.36 10.96 24.17
N TYR A 376 0.62 11.64 23.57
CA TYR A 376 1.80 12.08 24.29
C TYR A 376 1.45 13.04 25.43
N GLY A 377 0.56 14.00 25.18
CA GLY A 377 -0.01 14.89 26.20
C GLY A 377 -0.68 14.11 27.33
N PHE A 378 -1.50 13.11 27.00
CA PHE A 378 -2.13 12.23 27.97
C PHE A 378 -1.09 11.52 28.88
N ILE A 379 -0.05 10.90 28.31
CA ILE A 379 1.00 10.23 29.11
C ILE A 379 1.73 11.23 29.99
N LEU A 380 2.05 12.42 29.46
CA LEU A 380 2.76 13.46 30.19
C LEU A 380 1.93 13.99 31.38
N THR A 381 0.63 14.25 31.16
CA THR A 381 -0.28 14.69 32.23
C THR A 381 -0.49 13.58 33.26
N LEU A 382 -0.61 12.31 32.83
CA LEU A 382 -0.71 11.16 33.75
C LEU A 382 0.56 11.03 34.61
N TRP A 383 1.74 11.18 34.00
CA TRP A 383 3.01 11.14 34.72
C TRP A 383 3.13 12.25 35.77
N PHE A 384 2.73 13.47 35.43
CA PHE A 384 2.72 14.60 36.37
C PHE A 384 1.70 14.40 37.50
N ASN A 385 0.53 13.86 37.18
CA ASN A 385 -0.51 13.55 38.15
C ASN A 385 -0.05 12.52 39.20
N ILE A 386 0.67 11.46 38.77
CA ILE A 386 1.28 10.48 39.68
C ILE A 386 2.28 11.16 40.64
N ILE A 387 3.12 12.08 40.14
CA ILE A 387 4.09 12.80 41.00
C ILE A 387 3.39 13.68 42.03
N ILE A 388 2.34 14.41 41.62
CA ILE A 388 1.55 15.23 42.55
C ILE A 388 0.91 14.34 43.62
N GLY A 389 0.36 13.19 43.23
CA GLY A 389 -0.22 12.21 44.15
C GLY A 389 0.76 11.73 45.21
N ILE A 390 1.98 11.35 44.79
CA ILE A 390 3.03 10.88 45.70
C ILE A 390 3.43 12.01 46.66
N TRP A 391 3.64 13.21 46.13
CA TRP A 391 3.99 14.37 46.93
C TRP A 391 2.90 14.69 47.97
N LEU A 392 1.64 14.65 47.57
CA LEU A 392 0.49 14.93 48.44
C LEU A 392 0.37 13.87 49.53
N CYS A 393 0.48 12.59 49.20
CA CYS A 393 0.48 11.50 50.18
C CYS A 393 1.64 11.63 51.18
N CYS A 394 2.86 11.92 50.70
CA CYS A 394 4.01 12.18 51.56
C CYS A 394 3.80 13.39 52.48
N SER A 395 3.19 14.47 51.98
CA SER A 395 2.91 15.68 52.77
C SER A 395 1.93 15.41 53.91
N VAL A 396 0.87 14.62 53.65
CA VAL A 396 -0.11 14.20 54.65
C VAL A 396 0.53 13.28 55.71
N LEU A 397 1.39 12.35 55.29
CA LEU A 397 2.13 11.48 56.22
C LEU A 397 3.11 12.27 57.10
N ALA A 398 3.71 13.34 56.57
CA ALA A 398 4.64 14.19 57.30
C ALA A 398 3.92 15.17 58.26
N SER A 399 2.71 15.59 57.94
CA SER A 399 1.90 16.51 58.76
C SER A 399 1.11 15.81 59.88
N ALA A 400 0.92 14.49 59.77
CA ALA A 400 0.23 13.65 60.74
C ALA A 400 1.02 13.54 62.07
N LYS A 401 1.04 14.63 62.84
CA LYS A 401 1.57 14.69 64.21
C LYS A 401 0.57 14.12 65.21
N ASP A 402 1.10 13.53 66.28
CA ASP A 402 0.34 12.90 67.38
C ASP A 402 -0.36 13.97 68.25
N ASP A 403 -1.41 14.62 67.75
CA ASP A 403 -2.27 15.44 68.61
C ASP A 403 -3.41 14.56 69.15
N ASN A 404 -3.26 14.19 70.43
CA ASN A 404 -4.25 13.49 71.25
C ASN A 404 -5.44 14.40 71.59
N ASP A 405 -6.21 14.85 70.61
CA ASP A 405 -7.55 15.38 70.92
C ASP A 405 -8.59 14.83 69.96
N GLY A 406 -9.58 14.19 70.59
CA GLY A 406 -10.56 13.35 69.93
C GLY A 406 -11.48 14.13 69.00
N ASP A 407 -11.48 13.75 67.73
CA ASP A 407 -12.67 13.25 67.02
C ASP A 407 -12.28 12.64 65.66
N ASP A 408 -11.13 11.97 65.60
CA ASP A 408 -10.44 11.74 64.34
C ASP A 408 -10.44 10.28 63.89
N ILE A 409 -10.62 10.08 62.58
CA ILE A 409 -10.25 8.83 61.89
C ILE A 409 -8.86 8.43 62.40
N PRO A 410 -8.65 7.19 62.90
CA PRO A 410 -7.43 6.87 63.63
C PRO A 410 -6.21 7.26 62.81
N LEU A 411 -5.27 8.02 63.38
CA LEU A 411 -3.98 8.40 62.80
C LEU A 411 -3.27 7.21 62.11
N ILE A 412 -3.52 6.01 62.63
CA ILE A 412 -3.08 4.73 62.08
C ILE A 412 -3.72 4.45 60.71
N THR A 413 -5.02 4.64 60.57
CA THR A 413 -5.79 4.45 59.33
C THR A 413 -5.31 5.40 58.23
N SER A 414 -5.06 6.69 58.54
CA SER A 414 -4.53 7.64 57.55
C SER A 414 -3.10 7.29 57.13
N LYS A 415 -2.25 6.85 58.07
CA LYS A 415 -0.89 6.36 57.78
C LYS A 415 -0.88 5.11 56.89
N VAL A 416 -1.78 4.16 57.16
CA VAL A 416 -1.92 2.93 56.36
C VAL A 416 -2.44 3.24 54.96
N ILE A 417 -3.49 4.06 54.83
CA ILE A 417 -4.06 4.42 53.52
C ILE A 417 -3.03 5.22 52.69
N GLY A 418 -2.34 6.20 53.29
CA GLY A 418 -1.29 6.97 52.62
C GLY A 418 -0.15 6.09 52.12
N GLY A 419 0.29 5.11 52.92
CA GLY A 419 1.31 4.14 52.50
C GLY A 419 0.88 3.25 51.34
N ILE A 420 -0.38 2.79 51.34
CA ILE A 420 -0.95 1.99 50.24
C ILE A 420 -1.05 2.82 48.96
N SER A 421 -1.52 4.07 49.06
CA SER A 421 -1.63 4.98 47.91
C SER A 421 -0.27 5.25 47.25
N ILE A 422 0.77 5.54 48.05
CA ILE A 422 2.15 5.73 47.54
C ILE A 422 2.64 4.47 46.82
N PHE A 423 2.38 3.29 47.37
CA PHE A 423 2.79 2.03 46.74
C PHE A 423 2.13 1.84 45.36
N ILE A 424 0.82 2.11 45.26
CA ILE A 424 0.08 2.02 43.99
C ILE A 424 0.63 3.03 42.96
N GLU A 425 0.89 4.26 43.38
CA GLU A 425 1.42 5.31 42.53
C GLU A 425 2.84 4.98 42.03
N LEU A 426 3.72 4.49 42.90
CA LEU A 426 5.07 4.04 42.52
C LEU A 426 5.03 2.84 41.56
N PHE A 427 4.09 1.92 41.73
CA PHE A 427 3.91 0.79 40.81
C PHE A 427 3.57 1.28 39.39
N MET A 428 2.74 2.32 39.27
CA MET A 428 2.39 2.93 37.97
C MET A 428 3.44 3.90 37.44
N PHE A 429 4.26 4.49 38.31
CA PHE A 429 5.28 5.47 37.93
C PHE A 429 6.31 4.90 36.94
N PHE A 430 6.86 3.71 37.19
CA PHE A 430 7.92 3.15 36.34
C PHE A 430 7.43 2.79 34.92
N PRO A 431 6.30 2.06 34.73
CA PRO A 431 5.77 1.80 33.40
C PRO A 431 5.42 3.07 32.63
N VAL A 432 4.78 4.05 33.28
CA VAL A 432 4.41 5.33 32.66
C VAL A 432 5.65 6.15 32.29
N SER A 433 6.68 6.16 33.15
CA SER A 433 7.96 6.82 32.86
C SER A 433 8.69 6.19 31.67
N TYR A 434 8.70 4.85 31.58
CA TYR A 434 9.28 4.14 30.44
C TYR A 434 8.51 4.41 29.14
N LEU A 435 7.19 4.46 29.21
CA LEU A 435 6.33 4.80 28.08
C LEU A 435 6.58 6.23 27.61
N LEU A 436 6.60 7.19 28.54
CA LEU A 436 6.92 8.59 28.26
C LEU A 436 8.28 8.71 27.57
N TRP A 437 9.33 8.11 28.14
CA TRP A 437 10.68 8.10 27.57
C TRP A 437 10.72 7.50 26.15
N THR A 438 10.03 6.39 25.94
CA THR A 438 9.97 5.71 24.63
C THR A 438 9.35 6.62 23.57
N HIS A 439 8.24 7.28 23.92
CA HIS A 439 7.57 8.20 23.01
C HIS A 439 8.35 9.50 22.81
N THR A 440 8.98 10.06 23.84
CA THR A 440 9.90 11.20 23.72
C THR A 440 11.05 10.87 22.78
N LYS A 441 11.65 9.67 22.89
CA LYS A 441 12.70 9.22 21.96
C LYS A 441 12.19 9.06 20.52
N ASN A 442 11.00 8.48 20.33
CA ASN A 442 10.38 8.37 19.00
C ASN A 442 10.15 9.76 18.40
N PHE A 443 9.73 10.72 19.23
CA PHE A 443 9.49 12.10 18.85
C PHE A 443 10.75 12.83 18.40
N ILE A 444 11.81 12.75 19.22
CA ILE A 444 13.10 13.38 18.94
C ILE A 444 13.74 12.77 17.69
N SER A 445 13.68 11.44 17.54
CA SER A 445 14.28 10.75 16.40
C SER A 445 13.44 10.80 15.12
N GLY A 446 12.15 11.10 15.21
CA GLY A 446 11.21 10.97 14.09
C GLY A 446 11.02 9.53 13.60
N LEU A 447 11.39 8.54 14.41
CA LEU A 447 11.33 7.10 14.10
C LEU A 447 10.31 6.40 14.99
N THR A 448 9.62 5.40 14.44
CA THR A 448 8.80 4.49 15.25
C THR A 448 9.67 3.53 16.08
N THR A 449 9.11 2.94 17.14
CA THR A 449 9.81 1.93 17.95
C THR A 449 10.33 0.77 17.08
N ASN A 450 9.52 0.29 16.14
CA ASN A 450 9.92 -0.79 15.22
C ASN A 450 11.06 -0.38 14.30
N GLU A 451 11.03 0.85 13.75
CA GLU A 451 12.11 1.34 12.90
C GLU A 451 13.42 1.44 13.67
N ARG A 452 13.37 1.97 14.91
CA ARG A 452 14.55 2.06 15.77
C ARG A 452 15.14 0.69 16.12
N MET A 453 14.31 -0.34 16.23
CA MET A 453 14.72 -1.70 16.62
C MET A 453 15.01 -2.60 15.41
N SER A 454 14.60 -2.22 14.20
CA SER A 454 14.89 -2.98 12.99
C SER A 454 16.34 -2.78 12.54
N ALA A 455 17.11 -3.87 12.49
CA ALA A 455 18.48 -3.85 12.00
C ALA A 455 18.48 -3.44 10.50
N GLY A 456 18.96 -2.22 10.21
CA GLY A 456 19.13 -1.73 8.83
C GLY A 456 18.39 -0.44 8.45
N SER A 457 17.67 0.23 9.35
CA SER A 457 17.02 1.51 8.98
C SER A 457 18.07 2.63 8.81
N LYS A 458 18.40 3.00 7.57
CA LYS A 458 19.07 4.28 7.30
C LYS A 458 18.14 5.40 7.76
N ALA A 459 18.56 6.15 8.78
CA ALA A 459 17.83 7.32 9.25
C ALA A 459 17.63 8.30 8.09
N SER A 460 16.37 8.62 7.77
CA SER A 460 16.09 9.86 7.04
C SER A 460 16.63 11.01 7.90
N LYS A 461 17.55 11.83 7.37
CA LYS A 461 18.06 12.99 8.08
C LYS A 461 16.89 13.94 8.30
N ASN A 462 16.35 13.95 9.51
CA ASN A 462 15.26 14.83 9.89
C ASN A 462 15.81 16.27 9.91
N THR A 463 15.31 17.14 9.04
CA THR A 463 15.74 18.55 8.92
C THR A 463 14.98 19.48 9.86
N LYS A 464 13.91 18.99 10.52
CA LYS A 464 13.12 19.76 11.49
C LYS A 464 13.59 19.48 12.93
N GLY A 465 13.82 20.55 13.69
CA GLY A 465 14.12 20.47 15.13
C GLY A 465 12.91 20.00 15.96
N CYS A 466 13.14 19.69 17.25
CA CYS A 466 12.14 19.14 18.18
C CYS A 466 10.78 19.88 18.19
N LEU A 467 10.81 21.22 18.10
CA LEU A 467 9.61 22.08 18.07
C LEU A 467 8.80 21.97 16.76
N GLY A 468 9.46 21.75 15.61
CA GLY A 468 8.79 21.56 14.32
C GLY A 468 8.05 20.23 14.23
N ASN A 469 8.62 19.18 14.83
CA ASN A 469 7.95 17.89 14.97
C ASN A 469 6.72 17.99 15.90
N CYS A 470 6.79 18.85 16.93
CA CYS A 470 5.70 19.19 17.87
C CYS A 470 4.48 19.79 17.15
N GLY A 471 4.70 20.69 16.19
CA GLY A 471 3.61 21.29 15.42
C GLY A 471 2.97 20.35 14.39
N ASP A 472 3.76 19.47 13.76
CA ASP A 472 3.24 18.58 12.73
C ASP A 472 2.46 17.39 13.31
N MET A 473 2.63 17.09 14.61
CA MET A 473 2.04 15.96 15.39
C MET A 473 2.11 14.58 14.72
N CYS A 474 2.83 14.49 13.60
CA CYS A 474 3.13 13.33 12.81
C CYS A 474 4.65 13.23 12.74
N CYS A 475 5.20 12.05 13.02
CA CYS A 475 6.53 11.75 12.54
C CYS A 475 6.46 11.73 10.99
N ASN A 476 6.82 12.85 10.36
CA ASN A 476 6.82 13.18 8.93
C ASN A 476 5.52 13.83 8.39
N SER A 477 5.55 15.15 8.21
CA SER A 477 4.76 15.80 7.16
C SER A 477 5.34 15.40 5.81
N SER A 478 4.67 14.55 5.05
CA SER A 478 5.00 14.31 3.64
C SER A 478 4.52 15.49 2.78
N LYS A 479 4.90 16.72 3.13
CA LYS A 479 4.71 17.87 2.21
C LYS A 479 5.71 17.79 1.05
N ASP A 480 6.89 17.21 1.28
CA ASP A 480 7.93 17.11 0.25
C ASP A 480 7.71 15.95 -0.76
N GLU A 481 6.77 15.03 -0.51
CA GLU A 481 6.47 13.94 -1.47
C GLU A 481 5.41 14.34 -2.50
N GLU A 482 4.45 15.22 -2.17
CA GLU A 482 3.50 15.73 -3.18
C GLU A 482 4.23 16.55 -4.26
N ASP A 483 5.28 17.29 -3.89
CA ASP A 483 6.08 18.10 -4.83
C ASP A 483 7.14 17.27 -5.60
N ALA A 484 7.65 16.17 -5.03
CA ALA A 484 8.60 15.30 -5.71
C ALA A 484 7.96 14.35 -6.75
N ILE A 485 6.64 14.12 -6.65
CA ILE A 485 5.87 13.28 -7.59
C ILE A 485 5.71 13.94 -8.96
N ALA A 486 5.77 15.28 -9.04
CA ALA A 486 5.67 16.02 -10.30
C ALA A 486 6.89 15.87 -11.24
N GLY A 487 8.00 15.28 -10.78
CA GLY A 487 9.30 15.36 -11.47
C GLY A 487 9.98 14.06 -11.88
N ARG A 488 9.33 12.89 -11.85
CA ARG A 488 10.01 11.60 -12.15
C ARG A 488 9.24 10.66 -13.06
N PHE A 489 9.30 10.92 -14.36
CA PHE A 489 9.29 9.88 -15.39
C PHE A 489 10.53 10.08 -16.26
N ASP A 490 11.61 9.36 -15.96
CA ASP A 490 12.77 9.20 -16.85
C ASP A 490 12.94 7.71 -17.21
N SER A 491 13.12 7.48 -18.51
CA SER A 491 13.00 6.25 -19.28
C SER A 491 14.20 5.31 -19.16
N THR A 492 14.25 4.44 -18.14
CA THR A 492 15.40 3.52 -17.94
C THR A 492 15.04 2.08 -17.60
N SER A 493 13.83 1.60 -17.91
CA SER A 493 13.46 0.18 -17.65
C SER A 493 13.24 -0.68 -18.91
N SER A 494 13.52 -0.15 -20.10
CA SER A 494 13.32 -0.85 -21.39
C SER A 494 14.48 -1.75 -21.83
N GLU A 495 15.65 -1.70 -21.18
CA GLU A 495 16.87 -2.31 -21.74
C GLU A 495 16.99 -3.84 -21.58
N ASN A 496 16.20 -4.49 -20.72
CA ASN A 496 16.34 -5.94 -20.46
C ASN A 496 15.21 -6.83 -21.03
N PHE A 497 14.28 -6.29 -21.81
CA PHE A 497 13.11 -7.05 -22.29
C PHE A 497 13.25 -7.66 -23.70
N LEU A 498 14.25 -7.25 -24.48
CA LEU A 498 14.42 -7.71 -25.86
C LEU A 498 15.16 -9.05 -26.01
N GLU A 499 15.90 -9.52 -24.99
CA GLU A 499 16.65 -10.79 -25.09
C GLU A 499 15.81 -12.03 -24.77
N VAL A 500 14.71 -11.90 -24.01
CA VAL A 500 13.92 -13.07 -23.58
C VAL A 500 12.85 -13.46 -24.61
N SER A 501 12.31 -12.52 -25.40
CA SER A 501 11.28 -12.83 -26.40
C SER A 501 11.81 -13.50 -27.68
N LEU A 502 13.13 -13.46 -27.92
CA LEU A 502 13.77 -14.05 -29.11
C LEU A 502 14.47 -15.39 -28.86
N GLN A 503 14.55 -15.87 -27.61
CA GLN A 503 15.22 -17.14 -27.29
C GLN A 503 14.28 -18.34 -27.11
N GLU A 504 12.97 -18.16 -27.01
CA GLU A 504 12.02 -19.28 -26.83
C GLU A 504 11.29 -19.70 -28.13
N THR A 505 11.73 -19.23 -29.30
CA THR A 505 11.26 -19.68 -30.62
C THR A 505 12.21 -20.68 -31.31
N LYS A 506 12.92 -21.51 -30.53
CA LYS A 506 13.64 -22.70 -31.03
C LYS A 506 13.27 -23.95 -30.27
#